data_AF-A0A1M3HEN8-F1
#
_entry.id   AF-A0A1M3HEN8-F1
#
_cell.length_a   1.000
_cell.length_b   1.000
_cell.length_c   1.000
_cell.angle_alpha   90.00
_cell.angle_beta   90.00
_cell.angle_gamma   90.00
#
_symmetry.space_group_name_H-M   'P 1'
#
loop_
_entity.id
_entity.type
_entity.pdbx_description
1 polymer ?
#
loop_
_entity_poly.entity_id
_entity_poly.type
_entity_poly.pdbx_seq_one_letter_code
_entity_poly.pdbx_strand_id
1 'polypeptide(L)'
;MKKIFAAFDFFGGGKTYEPSLSPQSSPVTVTSFSQPHVLQTRMKEEKMSHGGTVKANLSPVRLDMAHDAVVMYFCPMKSVRILEVIAEGDGDKIPAQARIEGLNVPADYKSGFYELENIELTSNGTILVKATEKTRWNFIANEVPVD
;
A
#
# COMPACT_ATOMS: atom_id res chain seq x y z
N MET A 1 24.50 -57.53 23.58
CA MET A 1 25.71 -57.22 22.79
C MET A 1 25.89 -55.72 22.73
N LYS A 2 27.09 -55.25 23.10
CA LYS A 2 27.54 -53.86 22.99
C LYS A 2 27.65 -53.45 21.51
N LYS A 3 27.19 -52.24 21.18
CA LYS A 3 28.01 -51.30 20.39
C LYS A 3 27.90 -49.93 21.02
N ILE A 4 29.04 -49.49 21.52
CA ILE A 4 29.34 -48.17 22.05
C ILE A 4 29.88 -47.39 20.86
N PHE A 5 29.34 -46.21 20.58
CA PHE A 5 30.10 -45.12 19.97
C PHE A 5 29.91 -43.90 20.85
N ALA A 6 31.02 -43.42 21.39
CA ALA A 6 31.08 -42.22 22.22
C ALA A 6 31.35 -40.99 21.35
N ALA A 7 30.58 -39.94 21.65
CA ALA A 7 30.91 -38.52 21.76
C ALA A 7 31.68 -37.80 20.62
N PHE A 8 31.16 -36.63 20.22
CA PHE A 8 31.82 -35.34 20.49
C PHE A 8 30.81 -34.20 20.28
N ASP A 9 30.65 -33.36 21.30
CA ASP A 9 29.88 -32.12 21.28
C ASP A 9 30.51 -31.09 20.33
N PHE A 10 29.69 -30.38 19.56
CA PHE A 10 30.04 -29.06 19.06
C PHE A 10 28.84 -28.11 19.13
N PHE A 11 29.05 -27.03 19.86
CA PHE A 11 28.16 -25.90 20.06
C PHE A 11 27.60 -25.34 18.75
N GLY A 12 26.29 -25.17 18.67
CA GLY A 12 25.65 -24.44 17.59
C GLY A 12 24.17 -24.24 17.91
N GLY A 13 23.86 -23.15 18.63
CA GLY A 13 22.50 -22.80 19.03
C GLY A 13 21.54 -22.85 17.85
N GLY A 14 20.70 -23.89 17.83
CA GLY A 14 19.60 -24.01 16.89
C GLY A 14 18.57 -22.94 17.20
N LYS A 15 18.73 -21.76 16.58
CA LYS A 15 17.60 -20.85 16.40
C LYS A 15 16.64 -21.57 15.46
N THR A 16 15.56 -22.11 16.02
CA THR A 16 14.36 -22.43 15.27
C THR A 16 13.96 -21.18 14.51
N TYR A 17 14.05 -21.25 13.18
CA TYR A 17 13.53 -20.21 12.32
C TYR A 17 12.01 -20.32 12.37
N GLU A 18 11.39 -19.58 13.30
CA GLU A 18 9.97 -19.29 13.19
C GLU A 18 9.79 -18.48 11.90
N PRO A 19 9.02 -18.96 10.91
CA PRO A 19 8.72 -18.15 9.75
C PRO A 19 8.04 -16.87 10.24
N SER A 20 8.60 -15.74 9.80
CA SER A 20 8.19 -14.40 10.21
C SER A 20 6.68 -14.22 10.06
N LEU A 21 6.12 -13.52 11.04
CA LEU A 21 4.73 -13.06 11.10
C LEU A 21 4.20 -12.73 9.71
N SER A 22 3.14 -13.44 9.31
CA SER A 22 2.35 -13.11 8.13
C SER A 22 2.12 -11.59 8.08
N PRO A 23 2.41 -10.89 6.97
CA PRO A 23 2.34 -9.42 6.88
C PRO A 23 0.92 -8.84 7.05
N GLN A 24 -0.07 -9.68 7.34
CA GLN A 24 -1.50 -9.43 7.35
C GLN A 24 -1.97 -8.35 8.35
N SER A 25 -1.10 -7.87 9.24
CA SER A 25 -1.40 -6.77 10.18
C SER A 25 -0.40 -5.62 10.14
N SER A 26 0.56 -5.61 9.20
CA SER A 26 1.52 -4.52 9.09
C SER A 26 0.91 -3.35 8.31
N PRO A 27 1.35 -2.10 8.60
CA PRO A 27 0.92 -0.95 7.83
C PRO A 27 1.49 -1.01 6.40
N VAL A 28 0.68 -0.63 5.43
CA VAL A 28 1.14 -0.35 4.06
C VAL A 28 1.90 0.97 4.07
N THR A 29 3.03 1.01 3.37
CA THR A 29 3.85 2.23 3.26
C THR A 29 3.96 2.73 1.82
N VAL A 30 4.38 3.98 1.66
CA VAL A 30 4.80 4.57 0.39
C VAL A 30 6.20 5.14 0.55
N THR A 31 6.96 5.12 -0.55
CA THR A 31 8.33 5.64 -0.59
C THR A 31 8.48 6.67 -1.71
N SER A 32 9.65 7.27 -1.86
CA SER A 32 9.96 8.10 -3.03
C SER A 32 9.83 7.34 -4.35
N PHE A 33 10.03 6.02 -4.35
CA PHE A 33 9.87 5.15 -5.52
C PHE A 33 8.41 4.76 -5.79
N SER A 34 7.46 5.10 -4.90
CA SER A 34 6.02 4.85 -5.11
C SER A 34 5.40 5.70 -6.21
N GLN A 35 6.17 6.63 -6.80
CA GLN A 35 5.75 7.55 -7.87
C GLN A 35 4.51 8.42 -7.53
N PRO A 36 4.50 9.18 -6.42
CA PRO A 36 3.37 10.03 -6.02
C PRO A 36 2.86 10.99 -7.10
N HIS A 37 3.71 11.39 -8.05
CA HIS A 37 3.32 12.23 -9.18
C HIS A 37 2.21 11.62 -10.06
N VAL A 38 2.07 10.28 -10.11
CA VAL A 38 0.99 9.62 -10.88
C VAL A 38 -0.33 9.87 -10.18
N LEU A 39 -0.40 9.61 -8.87
CA LEU A 39 -1.57 9.94 -8.05
C LEU A 39 -1.91 11.42 -8.15
N GLN A 40 -0.92 12.32 -8.02
CA GLN A 40 -1.13 13.75 -8.17
C GLN A 40 -1.74 14.12 -9.54
N THR A 41 -1.31 13.45 -10.61
CA THR A 41 -1.82 13.68 -11.96
C THR A 41 -3.28 13.21 -12.07
N ARG A 42 -3.59 12.01 -11.59
CA ARG A 42 -4.96 11.48 -11.56
C ARG A 42 -5.91 12.34 -10.73
N MET A 43 -5.44 12.88 -9.60
CA MET A 43 -6.23 13.82 -8.79
C MET A 43 -6.54 15.12 -9.56
N LYS A 44 -5.59 15.65 -10.33
CA LYS A 44 -5.82 16.84 -11.18
C LYS A 44 -6.81 16.55 -12.32
N GLU A 45 -6.75 15.37 -12.92
CA GLU A 45 -7.70 14.92 -13.94
C GLU A 45 -9.13 14.89 -13.39
N GLU A 46 -9.29 14.48 -12.13
CA GLU A 46 -10.55 14.53 -11.38
C GLU A 46 -10.87 15.92 -10.78
N LYS A 47 -10.17 16.97 -11.23
CA LYS A 47 -10.37 18.37 -10.82
C LYS A 47 -10.18 18.65 -9.34
N MET A 48 -9.46 17.80 -8.60
CA MET A 48 -9.02 18.14 -7.26
C MET A 48 -7.97 19.25 -7.29
N SER A 49 -7.90 20.03 -6.22
CA SER A 49 -6.89 21.07 -6.01
C SER A 49 -6.37 21.02 -4.58
N HIS A 50 -5.41 21.87 -4.23
CA HIS A 50 -4.89 21.97 -2.86
C HIS A 50 -6.01 22.24 -1.84
N GLY A 51 -5.84 21.73 -0.60
CA GLY A 51 -6.83 21.87 0.47
C GLY A 51 -8.05 20.95 0.37
N GLY A 52 -8.32 20.39 -0.81
CA GLY A 52 -9.48 19.52 -1.04
C GLY A 52 -9.41 18.19 -0.31
N THR A 53 -10.59 17.64 0.03
CA THR A 53 -10.76 16.32 0.62
C THR A 53 -11.95 15.60 -0.02
N VAL A 54 -11.75 14.35 -0.43
CA VAL A 54 -12.77 13.53 -1.09
C VAL A 54 -12.78 12.12 -0.54
N LYS A 55 -13.91 11.41 -0.66
CA LYS A 55 -13.93 9.95 -0.66
C LYS A 55 -13.70 9.46 -2.07
N ALA A 56 -12.80 8.50 -2.24
CA ALA A 56 -12.45 8.00 -3.56
C ALA A 56 -12.12 6.51 -3.57
N ASN A 57 -12.08 5.96 -4.78
CA ASN A 57 -11.42 4.70 -5.09
C ASN A 57 -10.15 4.97 -5.91
N LEU A 58 -9.14 4.14 -5.75
CA LEU A 58 -7.91 4.14 -6.56
C LEU A 58 -7.81 2.83 -7.32
N SER A 59 -7.56 2.88 -8.64
CA SER A 59 -7.41 1.65 -9.42
C SER A 59 -6.50 1.78 -10.65
N PRO A 60 -5.66 0.77 -10.93
CA PRO A 60 -5.08 -0.15 -9.95
C PRO A 60 -3.96 0.54 -9.16
N VAL A 61 -3.75 0.13 -7.91
CA VAL A 61 -2.49 0.34 -7.19
C VAL A 61 -1.74 -0.98 -7.12
N ARG A 62 -0.41 -0.96 -7.13
CA ARG A 62 0.38 -2.18 -6.94
C ARG A 62 0.83 -2.28 -5.49
N LEU A 63 0.60 -3.43 -4.86
CA LEU A 63 1.23 -3.78 -3.60
C LEU A 63 2.35 -4.79 -3.87
N ASP A 64 3.53 -4.54 -3.29
CA ASP A 64 4.65 -5.46 -3.41
C ASP A 64 5.51 -5.45 -2.14
N MET A 65 6.17 -6.58 -1.87
CA MET A 65 7.09 -6.69 -0.74
C MET A 65 8.42 -6.06 -1.13
N ALA A 66 8.83 -5.02 -0.41
CA ALA A 66 10.15 -4.43 -0.57
C ALA A 66 10.88 -4.48 0.78
N HIS A 67 11.92 -5.31 0.86
CA HIS A 67 12.58 -5.68 2.11
C HIS A 67 11.55 -6.29 3.08
N ASP A 68 11.33 -5.67 4.24
CA ASP A 68 10.45 -6.18 5.30
C ASP A 68 9.10 -5.44 5.38
N ALA A 69 8.73 -4.69 4.33
CA ALA A 69 7.49 -3.92 4.29
C ALA A 69 6.73 -4.08 2.97
N VAL A 70 5.41 -4.06 3.05
CA VAL A 70 4.55 -3.98 1.86
C VAL A 70 4.44 -2.52 1.43
N VAL A 71 4.91 -2.24 0.23
CA VAL A 71 4.93 -0.90 -0.37
C VAL A 71 3.82 -0.80 -1.41
N MET A 72 3.07 0.30 -1.37
CA MET A 72 2.11 0.65 -2.41
C MET A 72 2.78 1.54 -3.47
N TYR A 73 2.59 1.19 -4.74
CA TYR A 73 3.09 1.91 -5.90
C TYR A 73 1.94 2.43 -6.75
N PHE A 74 2.06 3.68 -7.20
CA PHE A 74 1.05 4.36 -8.02
C PHE A 74 1.32 4.27 -9.52
N CYS A 75 2.48 3.75 -9.96
CA CYS A 75 2.82 3.60 -11.39
C CYS A 75 1.68 3.06 -12.29
N PRO A 76 0.99 1.96 -11.91
CA PRO A 76 -0.01 1.37 -12.79
C PRO A 76 -1.36 2.08 -12.72
N MET A 77 -1.51 3.14 -11.91
CA MET A 77 -2.79 3.78 -11.65
C MET A 77 -3.37 4.41 -12.91
N LYS A 78 -4.57 3.94 -13.24
CA LYS A 78 -5.36 4.41 -14.38
C LYS A 78 -6.36 5.48 -13.94
N SER A 79 -6.95 5.32 -12.76
CA SER A 79 -7.99 6.23 -12.28
C SER A 79 -7.95 6.49 -10.77
N VAL A 80 -8.36 7.70 -10.42
CA VAL A 80 -8.95 8.07 -9.13
C VAL A 80 -10.42 8.25 -9.43
N ARG A 81 -11.32 7.61 -8.66
CA ARG A 81 -12.77 7.81 -8.84
C ARG A 81 -13.33 8.48 -7.61
N ILE A 82 -13.73 9.74 -7.73
CA ILE A 82 -14.38 10.47 -6.63
C ILE A 82 -15.78 9.89 -6.41
N LEU A 83 -16.05 9.48 -5.17
CA LEU A 83 -17.36 9.03 -4.71
C LEU A 83 -18.16 10.18 -4.08
N GLU A 84 -17.47 11.05 -3.35
CA GLU A 84 -18.06 12.15 -2.59
C GLU A 84 -17.00 13.24 -2.37
N VAL A 85 -17.39 14.51 -2.52
CA VAL A 85 -16.54 15.65 -2.11
C VAL A 85 -16.88 16.01 -0.67
N ILE A 86 -15.88 15.94 0.22
CA ILE A 86 -16.04 16.28 1.65
C ILE A 86 -15.70 17.75 1.87
N ALA A 87 -14.63 18.23 1.23
CA ALA A 87 -14.21 19.62 1.28
C ALA A 87 -13.65 20.04 -0.09
N GLU A 88 -14.09 21.19 -0.56
CA GLU A 88 -13.56 21.80 -1.78
C GLU A 88 -12.11 22.27 -1.57
N GLY A 89 -11.34 22.23 -2.64
CA GLY A 89 -10.00 22.82 -2.64
C GLY A 89 -10.03 24.32 -2.95
N ASP A 90 -8.89 24.97 -2.75
CA ASP A 90 -8.70 26.41 -2.96
C ASP A 90 -8.23 26.76 -4.39
N GLY A 91 -8.06 25.76 -5.26
CA GLY A 91 -7.59 25.94 -6.63
C GLY A 91 -6.07 25.91 -6.79
N ASP A 92 -5.31 25.88 -5.70
CA ASP A 92 -3.85 25.82 -5.77
C ASP A 92 -3.33 24.42 -6.14
N LYS A 93 -2.01 24.33 -6.36
CA LYS A 93 -1.35 23.12 -6.83
C LYS A 93 -1.39 22.02 -5.77
N ILE A 94 -1.87 20.84 -6.15
CA ILE A 94 -1.77 19.62 -5.34
C ILE A 94 -0.29 19.36 -4.94
N PRO A 95 0.01 18.96 -3.69
CA PRO A 95 1.36 18.59 -3.27
C PRO A 95 2.00 17.46 -4.09
N ALA A 96 3.33 17.40 -4.11
CA ALA A 96 4.07 16.39 -4.87
C ALA A 96 4.34 15.08 -4.10
N GLN A 97 4.24 15.11 -2.76
CA GLN A 97 4.54 13.96 -1.90
C GLN A 97 3.26 13.32 -1.39
N ALA A 98 3.29 11.99 -1.20
CA ALA A 98 2.17 11.24 -0.65
C ALA A 98 2.58 10.48 0.62
N ARG A 99 1.65 10.32 1.54
CA ARG A 99 1.77 9.45 2.72
C ARG A 99 0.50 8.64 2.95
N ILE A 100 0.65 7.59 3.75
CA ILE A 100 -0.43 6.65 4.11
C ILE A 100 -0.80 6.81 5.58
N GLU A 101 -2.09 6.68 5.89
CA GLU A 101 -2.58 6.65 7.26
C GLU A 101 -3.68 5.58 7.41
N GLY A 102 -3.48 4.65 8.36
CA GLY A 102 -4.49 3.64 8.71
C GLY A 102 -4.71 2.51 7.70
N LEU A 103 -3.99 2.48 6.57
CA LEU A 103 -4.06 1.35 5.63
C LEU A 103 -3.18 0.21 6.11
N ASN A 104 -3.81 -0.91 6.44
CA ASN A 104 -3.12 -2.17 6.72
C ASN A 104 -3.06 -3.04 5.47
N VAL A 105 -2.06 -3.92 5.43
CA VAL A 105 -1.92 -4.95 4.40
C VAL A 105 -3.18 -5.83 4.38
N PRO A 106 -3.73 -6.18 3.20
CA PRO A 106 -4.89 -7.06 3.11
C PRO A 106 -4.64 -8.41 3.78
N ALA A 107 -5.65 -8.97 4.44
CA ALA A 107 -5.54 -10.24 5.15
C ALA A 107 -5.14 -11.41 4.23
N ASP A 108 -5.51 -11.37 2.96
CA ASP A 108 -5.17 -12.34 1.93
C ASP A 108 -4.10 -11.81 0.96
N TYR A 109 -3.14 -11.05 1.49
CA TYR A 109 -2.09 -10.38 0.73
C TYR A 109 -1.39 -11.28 -0.31
N LYS A 110 -1.29 -10.73 -1.52
CA LYS A 110 -0.51 -11.22 -2.66
C LYS A 110 0.20 -10.02 -3.28
N SER A 111 1.44 -10.18 -3.72
CA SER A 111 2.06 -9.16 -4.57
C SER A 111 1.27 -9.04 -5.87
N GLY A 112 0.89 -7.82 -6.27
CA GLY A 112 0.09 -7.61 -7.45
C GLY A 112 -0.71 -6.30 -7.45
N PHE A 113 -1.73 -6.26 -8.28
CA PHE A 113 -2.58 -5.11 -8.51
C PHE A 113 -3.87 -5.23 -7.71
N TYR A 114 -4.26 -4.11 -7.10
CA TYR A 114 -5.45 -4.00 -6.28
C TYR A 114 -6.26 -2.78 -6.69
N GLU A 115 -7.57 -2.89 -6.54
CA GLU A 115 -8.42 -1.73 -6.36
C GLU A 115 -8.50 -1.42 -4.86
N LEU A 116 -8.29 -0.15 -4.52
CA LEU A 116 -8.42 0.36 -3.17
C LEU A 116 -9.67 1.23 -3.08
N GLU A 117 -10.70 0.72 -2.41
CA GLU A 117 -12.01 1.36 -2.35
C GLU A 117 -12.24 2.11 -1.04
N ASN A 118 -13.11 3.13 -1.09
CA ASN A 118 -13.62 3.84 0.08
C ASN A 118 -12.49 4.40 0.96
N ILE A 119 -11.55 5.11 0.36
CA ILE A 119 -10.51 5.85 1.08
C ILE A 119 -10.85 7.34 1.13
N GLU A 120 -10.29 8.03 2.11
CA GLU A 120 -10.28 9.50 2.15
C GLU A 120 -8.97 9.98 1.53
N LEU A 121 -9.09 10.92 0.59
CA LEU A 121 -7.95 11.49 -0.14
C LEU A 121 -7.93 13.00 0.08
N THR A 122 -6.85 13.49 0.70
CA THR A 122 -6.65 14.92 1.01
C THR A 122 -5.39 15.45 0.35
N SER A 123 -5.40 16.73 -0.07
CA SER A 123 -4.30 17.40 -0.78
C SER A 123 -3.82 18.67 -0.07
N ASN A 124 -3.50 18.61 1.23
CA ASN A 124 -3.06 19.77 2.01
C ASN A 124 -1.64 19.55 2.58
N GLY A 125 -0.66 20.28 2.04
CA GLY A 125 0.79 20.12 2.34
C GLY A 125 1.42 18.82 1.82
N THR A 126 0.74 17.68 1.95
CA THR A 126 1.04 16.38 1.35
C THR A 126 -0.25 15.72 0.88
N ILE A 127 -0.18 14.86 -0.14
CA ILE A 127 -1.29 13.96 -0.46
C ILE A 127 -1.40 12.92 0.66
N LEU A 128 -2.54 12.87 1.32
CA LEU A 128 -2.85 11.86 2.33
C LEU A 128 -3.82 10.85 1.75
N VAL A 129 -3.42 9.59 1.68
CA VAL A 129 -4.31 8.47 1.39
C VAL A 129 -4.63 7.80 2.73
N LYS A 130 -5.88 7.96 3.20
CA LYS A 130 -6.31 7.54 4.53
C LYS A 130 -7.38 6.47 4.46
N ALA A 131 -7.20 5.41 5.24
CA ALA A 131 -8.21 4.39 5.40
C ALA A 131 -9.44 4.93 6.15
N THR A 132 -10.61 4.44 5.77
CA THR A 132 -11.87 4.60 6.49
C THR A 132 -12.32 3.25 7.03
N GLU A 133 -13.37 3.25 7.86
CA GLU A 133 -14.00 2.01 8.35
C GLU A 133 -14.56 1.13 7.23
N LYS A 134 -14.79 1.69 6.04
CA LYS A 134 -15.34 0.99 4.88
C LYS A 134 -14.29 0.64 3.83
N THR A 135 -13.01 0.95 4.09
CA THR A 135 -11.94 0.69 3.14
C THR A 135 -11.84 -0.80 2.82
N ARG A 136 -11.68 -1.10 1.54
CA ARG A 136 -11.50 -2.48 1.05
C ARG A 136 -10.39 -2.56 0.02
N TRP A 137 -9.65 -3.65 0.09
CA TRP A 137 -8.72 -4.09 -0.93
C TRP A 137 -9.41 -5.15 -1.79
N ASN A 138 -9.46 -4.94 -3.10
CA ASN A 138 -9.92 -5.94 -4.05
C ASN A 138 -8.74 -6.35 -4.93
N PHE A 139 -8.29 -7.61 -4.81
CA PHE A 139 -7.21 -8.13 -5.64
C PHE A 139 -7.68 -8.27 -7.10
N ILE A 140 -6.90 -7.73 -8.04
CA ILE A 140 -7.18 -7.74 -9.47
C ILE A 140 -6.39 -8.85 -10.17
N ALA A 141 -5.05 -8.78 -10.09
CA ALA A 141 -4.16 -9.67 -10.82
C ALA A 141 -2.73 -9.64 -10.25
N ASN A 142 -1.93 -10.68 -10.54
CA ASN A 142 -0.50 -10.70 -10.20
C ASN A 142 0.36 -9.93 -11.23
N GLU A 143 -0.11 -9.85 -12.47
CA GLU A 143 0.57 -9.22 -13.61
C GLU A 143 -0.27 -8.07 -14.15
N VAL A 144 0.37 -7.12 -14.85
CA VAL A 144 -0.30 -5.92 -15.36
C VAL A 144 -1.47 -6.38 -16.24
N PRO A 145 -2.73 -6.01 -15.92
CA PRO A 145 -3.85 -6.31 -16.80
C PRO A 145 -3.58 -5.68 -18.17
N VAL A 146 -3.40 -6.53 -19.18
CA VAL A 146 -3.33 -6.11 -20.57
C VAL A 146 -4.78 -5.86 -20.99
N ASP A 147 -5.17 -4.59 -21.03
CA ASP A 147 -6.46 -4.17 -21.60
C ASP A 147 -6.47 -4.40 -23.12
#